data_AF-S2IU68-F1
#
_entry.id   AF-S2IU68-F1
#
_cell.length_a   1.000
_cell.length_b   1.000
_cell.length_c   1.000
_cell.angle_alpha   90.00
_cell.angle_beta   90.00
_cell.angle_gamma   90.00
#
_symmetry.space_group_name_H-M   'P 1'
#
loop_
_entity.id
_entity.type
_entity.pdbx_description
1 polymer ?
#
loop_
_entity_poly.entity_id
_entity_poly.type
_entity_poly.pdbx_seq_one_letter_code
_entity_poly.pdbx_strand_id
1 'polypeptide(L)'
;MLALEILDKIFSYLSYSEIYRVRSVCKAWKQQCEYHLYLSVKANKSKLYVKIGKKGRTTLVDMNPYQFDAENQVIEFKCQQPQDEDDNVVYLDQDTKHVKAQIQFSEWSQQETAALSSDLLLNLNLVDRAQVLFHLQYNPTMEQVHSLILPKDGQNQLHYVGDKGIVAVYSFSSDHQEQHQLGSSIQFDGIDDSATQNSFSSIFDQRGSTAAATNTICLRIHSIHANLSWLLSGFNTSIAPEPLYPKRYQVLADTLTSHNFGDRHLCAYSESVLKCIMTMKNDDTMDPEALSLLLDQPVQEVSWKEALQTKLQSLGVDPRVIYKYTFVKNYMLQQHPPTAKPDDVAKVIQESEEAWVIKKLNLIRELRQF
;
A
#
# COMPACT_ATOMS: atom_id res chain seq x y z
N MET A 1 -38.54 -10.32 -0.62
CA MET A 1 -37.10 -10.12 -0.92
C MET A 1 -37.00 -9.91 -2.41
N LEU A 2 -36.35 -8.85 -2.91
CA LEU A 2 -36.05 -8.73 -4.34
C LEU A 2 -35.09 -9.86 -4.75
N ALA A 3 -35.22 -10.33 -5.98
CA ALA A 3 -34.28 -11.30 -6.55
C ALA A 3 -32.87 -10.68 -6.65
N LEU A 4 -31.83 -11.48 -6.42
CA LEU A 4 -30.44 -11.01 -6.38
C LEU A 4 -30.02 -10.36 -7.70
N GLU A 5 -30.48 -10.93 -8.81
CA GLU A 5 -30.21 -10.46 -10.16
C GLU A 5 -30.79 -9.05 -10.41
N ILE A 6 -31.91 -8.73 -9.77
CA ILE A 6 -32.51 -7.39 -9.86
C ILE A 6 -31.69 -6.39 -9.03
N LEU A 7 -31.21 -6.79 -7.85
CA LEU A 7 -30.34 -5.94 -7.03
C LEU A 7 -29.01 -5.67 -7.72
N ASP A 8 -28.37 -6.68 -8.30
CA ASP A 8 -27.14 -6.50 -9.08
C ASP A 8 -27.35 -5.57 -10.28
N LYS A 9 -28.49 -5.71 -10.98
CA LYS A 9 -28.84 -4.80 -12.06
C LYS A 9 -29.02 -3.37 -11.56
N ILE A 10 -29.66 -3.15 -10.42
CA ILE A 10 -29.78 -1.82 -9.80
C ILE A 10 -28.38 -1.26 -9.48
N PHE A 11 -27.52 -2.06 -8.83
CA PHE A 11 -26.17 -1.63 -8.44
C PHE A 11 -25.31 -1.27 -9.65
N SER A 12 -25.48 -1.96 -10.79
CA SER A 12 -24.73 -1.65 -12.02
C SER A 12 -24.97 -0.23 -12.58
N TYR A 13 -26.05 0.44 -12.17
CA TYR A 13 -26.35 1.83 -12.55
C TYR A 13 -25.86 2.86 -11.53
N LEU A 14 -25.31 2.42 -10.39
CA LEU A 14 -24.87 3.29 -9.30
C LEU A 14 -23.34 3.45 -9.32
N SER A 15 -22.87 4.62 -8.92
CA SER A 15 -21.44 4.82 -8.65
C SER A 15 -20.98 4.04 -7.40
N TYR A 16 -19.68 3.79 -7.28
CA TYR A 16 -19.12 3.12 -6.10
C TYR A 16 -19.47 3.83 -4.77
N SER A 17 -19.54 5.17 -4.76
CA SER A 17 -19.94 5.95 -3.59
C SER A 17 -21.41 5.71 -3.21
N GLU A 18 -22.29 5.61 -4.21
CA GLU A 18 -23.71 5.34 -4.01
C GLU A 18 -23.95 3.91 -3.54
N ILE A 19 -23.32 2.92 -4.17
CA ILE A 19 -23.38 1.51 -3.75
C ILE A 19 -22.95 1.38 -2.29
N TYR A 20 -21.88 2.08 -1.90
CA TYR A 20 -21.41 2.06 -0.51
C TYR A 20 -22.40 2.68 0.48
N ARG A 21 -23.15 3.73 0.11
CA ARG A 21 -24.19 4.31 0.97
C ARG A 21 -25.36 3.33 1.17
N VAL A 22 -25.75 2.64 0.10
CA VAL A 22 -26.86 1.69 0.07
C VAL A 22 -26.61 0.49 1.00
N ARG A 23 -25.35 0.18 1.34
CA ARG A 23 -24.99 -0.88 2.30
C ARG A 23 -25.66 -0.72 3.68
N SER A 24 -26.05 0.50 4.06
CA SER A 24 -26.66 0.81 5.36
C SER A 24 -28.12 0.34 5.51
N VAL A 25 -28.77 -0.08 4.43
CA VAL A 25 -30.20 -0.45 4.42
C VAL A 25 -30.46 -1.70 5.27
N CYS A 26 -29.75 -2.80 5.03
CA CYS A 26 -29.85 -4.03 5.81
C CYS A 26 -28.63 -4.94 5.59
N LYS A 27 -28.47 -5.97 6.44
CA LYS A 27 -27.33 -6.91 6.36
C LYS A 27 -27.23 -7.62 5.00
N ALA A 28 -28.36 -8.04 4.43
CA ALA A 28 -28.39 -8.71 3.13
C ALA A 28 -27.92 -7.76 2.01
N TRP A 29 -28.40 -6.52 1.99
CA TRP A 29 -27.98 -5.52 1.02
C TRP A 29 -26.51 -5.16 1.19
N LYS A 30 -26.03 -5.05 2.43
CA LYS A 30 -24.61 -4.85 2.73
C LYS A 30 -23.74 -5.90 2.03
N GLN A 31 -24.03 -7.18 2.26
CA GLN A 31 -23.28 -8.29 1.67
C GLN A 31 -23.33 -8.27 0.13
N GLN A 32 -24.50 -8.00 -0.45
CA GLN A 32 -24.66 -7.95 -1.91
C GLN A 32 -23.94 -6.74 -2.52
N CYS A 33 -24.02 -5.55 -1.92
CA CYS A 33 -23.27 -4.36 -2.35
C CYS A 33 -21.77 -4.63 -2.34
N GLU A 34 -21.24 -5.23 -1.27
CA GLU A 34 -19.81 -5.48 -1.10
C GLU A 34 -19.30 -6.52 -2.10
N TYR A 35 -20.06 -7.59 -2.32
CA TYR A 35 -19.75 -8.58 -3.34
C TYR A 35 -19.83 -8.00 -4.76
N HIS A 36 -20.86 -7.20 -5.05
CA HIS A 36 -21.01 -6.50 -6.33
C HIS A 36 -19.82 -5.59 -6.62
N LEU A 37 -19.35 -4.83 -5.62
CA LEU A 37 -18.16 -3.97 -5.77
C LEU A 37 -16.92 -4.80 -6.14
N TYR A 38 -16.68 -5.93 -5.47
CA TYR A 38 -15.59 -6.85 -5.84
C TYR A 38 -15.75 -7.38 -7.28
N LEU A 39 -16.96 -7.81 -7.67
CA LEU A 39 -17.22 -8.27 -9.03
C LEU A 39 -16.99 -7.17 -10.07
N SER A 40 -17.36 -5.94 -9.78
CA SER A 40 -17.10 -4.78 -10.64
C SER A 40 -15.60 -4.52 -10.81
N VAL A 41 -14.81 -4.56 -9.72
CA VAL A 41 -13.34 -4.48 -9.77
C VAL A 41 -12.76 -5.55 -10.69
N LYS A 42 -13.26 -6.78 -10.59
CA LYS A 42 -12.80 -7.90 -11.44
C LYS A 42 -13.24 -7.75 -12.90
N ALA A 43 -14.49 -7.38 -13.14
CA ALA A 43 -15.06 -7.22 -14.49
C ALA A 43 -14.39 -6.08 -15.26
N ASN A 44 -14.09 -4.97 -14.59
CA ASN A 44 -13.39 -3.81 -15.16
C ASN A 44 -11.88 -4.04 -15.31
N LYS A 45 -11.37 -5.19 -14.85
CA LYS A 45 -9.94 -5.51 -14.81
C LYS A 45 -9.14 -4.43 -14.07
N SER A 46 -9.73 -3.85 -13.03
CA SER A 46 -9.10 -2.84 -12.21
C SER A 46 -7.94 -3.47 -11.43
N LYS A 47 -6.81 -2.76 -11.33
CA LYS A 47 -5.56 -3.25 -10.75
C LYS A 47 -5.08 -2.40 -9.58
N LEU A 48 -4.25 -2.96 -8.73
CA LEU A 48 -3.36 -2.20 -7.85
C LEU A 48 -1.97 -2.13 -8.48
N TYR A 49 -1.40 -0.93 -8.52
CA TYR A 49 -0.03 -0.67 -8.94
C TYR A 49 0.84 -0.45 -7.73
N VAL A 50 1.98 -1.13 -7.65
CA VAL A 50 3.03 -0.80 -6.67
C VAL A 50 4.16 -0.09 -7.39
N LYS A 51 4.33 1.20 -7.11
CA LYS A 51 5.46 1.99 -7.61
C LYS A 51 6.61 1.86 -6.62
N ILE A 52 7.70 1.28 -7.09
CA ILE A 52 8.86 0.90 -6.28
C ILE A 52 10.08 1.65 -6.80
N GLY A 53 10.74 2.45 -5.96
CA GLY A 53 12.01 3.09 -6.32
C GLY A 53 12.15 4.57 -5.95
N LYS A 54 13.10 5.25 -6.59
CA LYS A 54 13.41 6.68 -6.36
C LYS A 54 12.88 7.54 -7.50
N LYS A 55 12.68 8.84 -7.26
CA LYS A 55 12.23 9.81 -8.28
C LYS A 55 13.14 9.72 -9.52
N GLY A 56 12.59 9.34 -10.67
CA GLY A 56 13.31 9.16 -11.94
C GLY A 56 13.72 7.72 -12.28
N ARG A 57 13.62 6.78 -11.33
CA ARG A 57 13.80 5.33 -11.53
C ARG A 57 12.78 4.58 -10.68
N THR A 58 11.60 4.37 -11.24
CA THR A 58 10.50 3.66 -10.58
C THR A 58 10.10 2.45 -11.41
N THR A 59 10.06 1.28 -10.76
CA THR A 59 9.46 0.08 -11.31
C THR A 59 8.00 0.03 -10.87
N LEU A 60 7.12 -0.45 -11.75
CA LEU A 60 5.70 -0.55 -11.50
C LEU A 60 5.30 -2.03 -11.55
N VAL A 61 4.71 -2.53 -10.46
CA VAL A 61 4.24 -3.91 -10.34
C VAL A 61 2.72 -3.93 -10.41
N ASP A 62 2.18 -4.73 -11.32
CA ASP A 62 0.75 -4.88 -11.59
C ASP A 62 0.14 -6.02 -10.76
N MET A 63 -0.80 -5.67 -9.87
CA MET A 63 -1.52 -6.63 -9.03
C MET A 63 -2.99 -6.72 -9.46
N ASN A 64 -3.45 -7.92 -9.76
CA ASN A 64 -4.82 -8.21 -10.19
C ASN A 64 -5.66 -8.74 -9.01
N PRO A 65 -6.98 -8.46 -8.98
CA PRO A 65 -7.87 -9.00 -7.95
C PRO A 65 -7.91 -10.52 -8.05
N TYR A 66 -7.58 -11.20 -6.95
CA TYR A 66 -7.49 -12.65 -6.86
C TYR A 66 -8.71 -13.22 -6.13
N GLN A 67 -8.84 -12.90 -4.84
CA GLN A 67 -9.87 -13.44 -3.95
C GLN A 67 -10.57 -12.33 -3.17
N PHE A 68 -11.83 -12.59 -2.78
CA PHE A 68 -12.59 -11.75 -1.87
C PHE A 68 -12.96 -12.52 -0.60
N ASP A 69 -12.54 -12.01 0.54
CA ASP A 69 -13.01 -12.40 1.86
C ASP A 69 -14.24 -11.56 2.21
N ALA A 70 -15.42 -12.17 2.10
CA ALA A 70 -16.70 -11.51 2.35
C ALA A 70 -16.94 -11.22 3.84
N GLU A 71 -16.31 -11.96 4.75
CA GLU A 71 -16.46 -11.75 6.19
C GLU A 71 -15.71 -10.49 6.62
N ASN A 72 -14.49 -10.34 6.14
CA ASN A 72 -13.62 -9.22 6.49
C ASN A 72 -13.62 -8.08 5.46
N GLN A 73 -14.32 -8.25 4.34
CA GLN A 73 -14.43 -7.27 3.26
C GLN A 73 -13.08 -6.94 2.62
N VAL A 74 -12.22 -7.95 2.51
CA VAL A 74 -10.86 -7.82 2.02
C VAL A 74 -10.75 -8.41 0.63
N ILE A 75 -10.19 -7.63 -0.30
CA ILE A 75 -9.78 -8.12 -1.60
C ILE A 75 -8.28 -8.40 -1.54
N GLU A 76 -7.91 -9.64 -1.85
CA GLU A 76 -6.51 -10.01 -2.07
C GLU A 76 -6.16 -9.77 -3.54
N PHE A 77 -5.09 -9.02 -3.78
CA PHE A 77 -4.52 -8.77 -5.09
C PHE A 77 -3.21 -9.51 -5.22
N LYS A 78 -2.99 -10.18 -6.36
CA LYS A 78 -1.76 -10.91 -6.70
C LYS A 78 -1.31 -10.56 -8.10
N CYS A 79 -0.03 -10.72 -8.36
CA CYS A 79 0.47 -10.73 -9.72
C CYS A 79 -0.19 -11.86 -10.53
N GLN A 80 -0.30 -11.69 -11.85
CA GLN A 80 -0.74 -12.81 -12.70
C GLN A 80 0.25 -13.97 -12.58
N GLN A 81 -0.27 -15.20 -12.48
CA GLN A 81 0.54 -16.42 -12.44
C GLN A 81 1.45 -16.55 -13.68
N PRO A 82 2.59 -17.26 -13.54
CA PRO A 82 3.84 -16.94 -14.20
C PRO A 82 3.87 -17.50 -15.62
N GLN A 83 3.89 -16.63 -16.61
CA GLN A 83 4.63 -16.96 -17.83
C GLN A 83 6.02 -16.34 -17.82
N ASP A 84 6.23 -15.28 -17.02
CA ASP A 84 7.53 -14.68 -16.76
C ASP A 84 7.69 -14.50 -15.23
N GLU A 85 8.58 -15.26 -14.60
CA GLU A 85 8.89 -15.12 -13.16
C GLU A 85 9.54 -13.75 -12.82
N ASP A 86 9.97 -13.02 -13.85
CA ASP A 86 10.67 -11.74 -13.78
C ASP A 86 9.74 -10.53 -13.60
N ASP A 87 8.45 -10.63 -13.92
CA ASP A 87 7.53 -9.46 -13.91
C ASP A 87 7.22 -8.93 -12.50
N ASN A 88 7.49 -9.72 -11.47
CA ASN A 88 7.18 -9.40 -10.07
C ASN A 88 8.43 -9.12 -9.24
N VAL A 89 9.59 -9.13 -9.90
CA VAL A 89 10.90 -8.94 -9.30
C VAL A 89 11.37 -7.54 -9.61
N VAL A 90 11.62 -6.76 -8.56
CA VAL A 90 12.28 -5.48 -8.66
C VAL A 90 13.73 -5.62 -8.22
N TYR A 91 14.64 -5.48 -9.18
CA TYR A 91 16.07 -5.43 -8.91
C TYR A 91 16.44 -4.09 -8.28
N LEU A 92 17.06 -4.17 -7.11
CA LEU A 92 17.49 -3.01 -6.33
C LEU A 92 19.00 -2.88 -6.40
N ASP A 93 19.46 -1.68 -6.76
CA ASP A 93 20.87 -1.30 -6.67
C ASP A 93 21.32 -1.27 -5.19
N GLN A 94 22.60 -1.51 -4.91
CA GLN A 94 23.15 -1.40 -3.54
C GLN A 94 22.99 0.01 -2.93
N ASP A 95 22.86 1.02 -3.78
CA ASP A 95 22.61 2.43 -3.39
C ASP A 95 21.13 2.70 -3.02
N THR A 96 20.23 1.76 -3.32
CA THR A 96 18.84 1.78 -2.85
C THR A 96 18.72 1.16 -1.47
N LYS A 97 19.38 1.76 -0.47
CA LYS A 97 19.19 1.43 0.96
C LYS A 97 17.75 1.61 1.45
N HIS A 98 16.90 2.29 0.67
CA HIS A 98 15.46 2.48 0.92
C HIS A 98 14.70 2.31 -0.36
N VAL A 99 13.68 1.48 -0.29
CA VAL A 99 12.73 1.30 -1.37
C VAL A 99 11.42 1.89 -0.90
N LYS A 100 11.02 2.98 -1.57
CA LYS A 100 9.70 3.56 -1.36
C LYS A 100 8.72 2.73 -2.16
N ALA A 101 7.68 2.25 -1.50
CA ALA A 101 6.53 1.66 -2.16
C ALA A 101 5.35 2.63 -2.06
N GLN A 102 4.79 2.99 -3.20
CA GLN A 102 3.50 3.68 -3.28
C GLN A 102 2.50 2.76 -3.94
N ILE A 103 1.37 2.52 -3.27
CA ILE A 103 0.30 1.66 -3.77
C ILE A 103 -0.80 2.55 -4.37
N GLN A 104 -1.23 2.27 -5.59
CA GLN A 104 -2.24 3.04 -6.30
C GLN A 104 -3.28 2.13 -6.96
N PHE A 105 -4.56 2.42 -6.77
CA PHE A 105 -5.65 1.73 -7.48
C PHE A 105 -5.96 2.38 -8.83
N SER A 106 -6.13 1.56 -9.87
CA SER A 106 -6.23 2.02 -11.26
C SER A 106 -7.42 2.94 -11.51
N GLU A 107 -8.56 2.68 -10.88
CA GLU A 107 -9.79 3.45 -11.08
C GLU A 107 -9.73 4.87 -10.49
N TRP A 108 -8.79 5.16 -9.59
CA TRP A 108 -8.66 6.51 -9.03
C TRP A 108 -8.18 7.54 -10.05
N SER A 109 -7.52 7.10 -11.14
CA SER A 109 -7.02 7.97 -12.20
C SER A 109 -8.12 8.75 -12.94
N GLN A 110 -9.38 8.30 -12.87
CA GLN A 110 -10.52 8.95 -13.52
C GLN A 110 -11.02 10.19 -12.76
N GLN A 111 -10.62 10.40 -11.49
CA GLN A 111 -11.10 11.54 -10.68
C GLN A 111 -10.28 12.82 -10.88
N GLU A 112 -9.03 12.75 -11.32
CA GLU A 112 -8.16 13.92 -11.50
C GLU A 112 -8.70 14.92 -12.55
N THR A 113 -9.56 14.45 -13.46
CA THR A 113 -10.05 15.25 -14.60
C THR A 113 -11.32 16.05 -14.30
N ALA A 114 -12.12 15.69 -13.30
CA ALA A 114 -13.43 16.33 -13.06
C ALA A 114 -13.36 17.67 -12.29
N ALA A 115 -12.33 17.87 -11.47
CA ALA A 115 -12.18 19.07 -10.63
C ALA A 115 -11.54 20.27 -11.36
N LEU A 116 -10.87 20.05 -12.50
CA LEU A 116 -10.13 21.08 -13.24
C LEU A 116 -11.02 22.00 -14.09
N SER A 117 -12.30 21.65 -14.26
CA SER A 117 -13.21 22.30 -15.21
C SER A 117 -14.24 23.22 -14.56
N SER A 118 -14.07 23.60 -13.29
CA SER A 118 -14.95 24.58 -12.67
C SER A 118 -14.49 25.98 -13.04
N ASP A 119 -15.30 26.75 -13.79
CA ASP A 119 -15.05 28.18 -14.15
C ASP A 119 -14.61 29.02 -12.94
N LEU A 120 -15.12 28.64 -11.78
CA LEU A 120 -14.80 29.12 -10.44
C LEU A 120 -13.30 29.10 -10.08
N LEU A 121 -12.52 28.13 -10.56
CA LEU A 121 -11.06 28.05 -10.35
C LEU A 121 -10.26 28.96 -11.28
N LEU A 122 -10.82 29.30 -12.45
CA LEU A 122 -10.16 30.16 -13.44
C LEU A 122 -10.21 31.64 -13.03
N ASN A 123 -11.21 32.02 -12.23
CA ASN A 123 -11.37 33.39 -11.72
C ASN A 123 -10.50 33.70 -10.48
N LEU A 124 -9.83 32.70 -9.91
CA LEU A 124 -8.93 32.89 -8.77
C LEU A 124 -7.53 33.31 -9.23
N ASN A 125 -6.85 34.11 -8.41
CA ASN A 125 -5.42 34.37 -8.63
C ASN A 125 -4.61 33.07 -8.50
N LEU A 126 -3.38 33.08 -9.02
CA LEU A 126 -2.54 31.87 -9.08
C LEU A 126 -2.27 31.24 -7.70
N VAL A 127 -2.11 32.06 -6.66
CA VAL A 127 -1.82 31.58 -5.30
C VAL A 127 -3.05 30.91 -4.70
N ASP A 128 -4.21 31.53 -4.84
CA ASP A 128 -5.48 30.98 -4.36
C ASP A 128 -5.86 29.72 -5.12
N ARG A 129 -5.68 29.73 -6.44
CA ARG A 129 -5.89 28.55 -7.28
C ARG A 129 -4.98 27.40 -6.84
N ALA A 130 -3.69 27.65 -6.63
CA ALA A 130 -2.75 26.62 -6.18
C ALA A 130 -3.16 26.07 -4.81
N GLN A 131 -3.56 26.92 -3.87
CA GLN A 131 -4.02 26.49 -2.55
C GLN A 131 -5.33 25.70 -2.62
N VAL A 132 -6.28 26.14 -3.44
CA VAL A 132 -7.54 25.41 -3.63
C VAL A 132 -7.29 24.04 -4.23
N LEU A 133 -6.45 23.93 -5.26
CA LEU A 133 -6.06 22.65 -5.84
C LEU A 133 -5.38 21.76 -4.80
N PHE A 134 -4.43 22.32 -4.03
CA PHE A 134 -3.71 21.61 -2.99
C PHE A 134 -4.62 21.00 -1.91
N HIS A 135 -5.71 21.68 -1.51
CA HIS A 135 -6.62 21.16 -0.50
C HIS A 135 -7.80 20.35 -1.06
N LEU A 136 -8.34 20.69 -2.24
CA LEU A 136 -9.53 20.02 -2.80
C LEU A 136 -9.20 18.78 -3.60
N GLN A 137 -8.03 18.71 -4.24
CA GLN A 137 -7.62 17.53 -5.01
C GLN A 137 -6.86 16.51 -4.15
N TYR A 138 -6.59 16.85 -2.88
CA TYR A 138 -5.88 15.94 -2.00
C TYR A 138 -6.73 14.71 -1.68
N ASN A 139 -6.18 13.55 -2.02
CA ASN A 139 -6.75 12.26 -1.71
C ASN A 139 -5.76 11.43 -0.88
N PRO A 140 -6.01 11.25 0.43
CA PRO A 140 -5.08 10.57 1.30
C PRO A 140 -4.77 9.12 0.91
N THR A 141 -5.70 8.47 0.21
CA THR A 141 -5.59 7.06 -0.17
C THR A 141 -4.70 6.88 -1.41
N MET A 142 -4.60 7.90 -2.26
CA MET A 142 -3.75 7.89 -3.47
C MET A 142 -2.26 8.13 -3.17
N GLU A 143 -1.95 8.76 -2.03
CA GLU A 143 -0.59 9.23 -1.70
C GLU A 143 0.08 8.44 -0.58
N GLN A 144 -0.44 7.26 -0.21
CA GLN A 144 0.16 6.44 0.84
C GLN A 144 1.52 5.91 0.40
N VAL A 145 2.56 6.28 1.16
CA VAL A 145 3.94 5.84 0.94
C VAL A 145 4.38 4.98 2.11
N HIS A 146 4.92 3.82 1.79
CA HIS A 146 5.48 2.85 2.74
C HIS A 146 6.99 2.74 2.55
N SER A 147 7.71 2.63 3.66
CA SER A 147 9.13 2.32 3.67
C SER A 147 9.30 0.81 3.74
N LEU A 148 9.97 0.21 2.75
CA LEU A 148 10.32 -1.20 2.79
C LEU A 148 11.69 -1.36 3.47
N ILE A 149 11.73 -2.12 4.55
CA ILE A 149 12.96 -2.39 5.29
C ILE A 149 13.70 -3.54 4.61
N LEU A 150 14.95 -3.30 4.20
CA LEU A 150 15.82 -4.35 3.67
C LEU A 150 16.31 -5.25 4.82
N PRO A 151 16.19 -6.59 4.69
CA PRO A 151 16.67 -7.52 5.70
C PRO A 151 18.20 -7.43 5.78
N LYS A 152 18.72 -7.47 7.01
CA LYS A 152 20.17 -7.49 7.26
C LYS A 152 20.81 -8.82 6.86
N ASP A 153 20.03 -9.90 6.84
CA ASP A 153 20.54 -11.27 6.79
C ASP A 153 20.21 -12.01 5.49
N GLY A 154 19.65 -11.33 4.48
CA GLY A 154 19.40 -11.90 3.14
C GLY A 154 18.48 -13.11 3.09
N GLN A 155 17.76 -13.42 4.18
CA GLN A 155 16.85 -14.56 4.23
C GLN A 155 15.55 -14.25 3.47
N ASN A 156 15.08 -15.25 2.72
CA ASN A 156 13.86 -15.20 1.92
C ASN A 156 12.61 -15.36 2.82
N GLN A 157 12.49 -14.51 3.84
CA GLN A 157 11.34 -14.46 4.73
C GLN A 157 10.27 -13.50 4.19
N LEU A 158 9.01 -13.78 4.54
CA LEU A 158 7.91 -12.87 4.25
C LEU A 158 7.94 -11.70 5.23
N HIS A 159 7.89 -10.51 4.65
CA HIS A 159 7.82 -9.23 5.33
C HIS A 159 6.45 -8.60 5.07
N TYR A 160 6.01 -7.79 6.03
CA TYR A 160 4.70 -7.16 6.03
C TYR A 160 4.82 -5.67 6.27
N VAL A 161 4.21 -4.88 5.40
CA VAL A 161 4.08 -3.43 5.59
C VAL A 161 2.66 -3.01 5.29
N GLY A 162 2.11 -2.09 6.07
CA GLY A 162 0.74 -1.69 5.87
C GLY A 162 0.31 -0.53 6.73
N ASP A 163 -0.98 -0.25 6.61
CA ASP A 163 -1.71 0.76 7.35
C ASP A 163 -3.14 0.26 7.59
N LYS A 164 -3.95 1.10 8.26
CA LYS A 164 -5.38 0.85 8.40
C LYS A 164 -6.04 0.67 7.03
N GLY A 165 -6.41 -0.58 6.73
CA GLY A 165 -7.14 -0.97 5.52
C GLY A 165 -6.28 -1.46 4.36
N ILE A 166 -4.95 -1.49 4.47
CA ILE A 166 -4.07 -2.08 3.44
C ILE A 166 -2.83 -2.73 4.04
N VAL A 167 -2.48 -3.93 3.56
CA VAL A 167 -1.24 -4.64 3.92
C VAL A 167 -0.62 -5.23 2.65
N ALA A 168 0.66 -4.95 2.42
CA ALA A 168 1.47 -5.55 1.37
C ALA A 168 2.38 -6.62 1.96
N VAL A 169 2.47 -7.75 1.27
CA VAL A 169 3.32 -8.91 1.60
C VAL A 169 4.44 -8.98 0.58
N TYR A 170 5.69 -9.02 1.05
CA TYR A 170 6.87 -8.99 0.18
C TYR A 170 8.01 -9.84 0.73
N SER A 171 8.97 -10.22 -0.11
CA SER A 171 10.21 -10.87 0.33
C SER A 171 11.40 -10.35 -0.45
N PHE A 172 12.60 -10.63 0.07
CA PHE A 172 13.84 -10.36 -0.64
C PHE A 172 14.58 -11.66 -0.92
N SER A 173 15.17 -11.76 -2.11
CA SER A 173 16.15 -12.79 -2.44
C SER A 173 17.46 -12.13 -2.84
N SER A 174 18.56 -12.82 -2.53
CA SER A 174 19.88 -12.46 -3.06
C SER A 174 20.31 -13.55 -4.04
N ASP A 175 20.89 -13.15 -5.16
CA ASP A 175 21.31 -14.04 -6.25
C ASP A 175 22.29 -15.16 -5.82
N HIS A 176 22.80 -15.12 -4.59
CA HIS A 176 23.66 -16.17 -4.02
C HIS A 176 22.95 -17.53 -3.81
N GLN A 177 21.61 -17.61 -3.89
CA GLN A 177 20.88 -18.87 -3.65
C GLN A 177 20.36 -19.58 -4.92
N GLU A 178 20.13 -18.89 -6.03
CA GLU A 178 19.55 -19.54 -7.23
C GLU A 178 20.56 -20.39 -8.02
N GLN A 179 21.87 -20.12 -7.88
CA GLN A 179 22.90 -20.91 -8.59
C GLN A 179 23.17 -22.29 -7.98
N HIS A 180 22.66 -22.62 -6.80
CA HIS A 180 22.90 -23.92 -6.17
C HIS A 180 21.86 -25.01 -6.46
N GLN A 181 20.78 -24.73 -7.21
CA GLN A 181 19.77 -25.73 -7.56
C GLN A 181 19.70 -26.13 -9.05
N LEU A 182 20.42 -25.44 -9.95
CA LEU A 182 20.63 -25.88 -11.34
C LEU A 182 22.06 -26.42 -11.54
N GLY A 183 22.36 -27.54 -10.89
CA GLY A 183 23.69 -28.14 -10.90
C GLY A 183 23.70 -29.66 -10.90
N SER A 184 22.64 -30.33 -11.38
CA SER A 184 22.78 -31.73 -11.79
C SER A 184 23.35 -31.76 -13.20
N SER A 185 24.68 -31.74 -13.30
CA SER A 185 25.38 -31.94 -14.56
C SER A 185 25.00 -33.31 -15.14
N ILE A 186 24.24 -33.27 -16.23
CA ILE A 186 24.21 -34.39 -17.17
C ILE A 186 25.57 -34.36 -17.87
N GLN A 187 26.47 -35.24 -17.44
CA GLN A 187 27.67 -35.58 -18.20
C GLN A 187 27.22 -36.23 -19.51
N PHE A 188 27.27 -35.48 -20.60
CA PHE A 188 27.32 -36.05 -21.94
C PHE A 188 28.78 -36.24 -22.32
N ASP A 189 29.20 -37.50 -22.31
CA ASP A 189 30.44 -37.97 -22.93
C ASP A 189 30.20 -38.01 -24.44
N GLY A 190 31.04 -37.34 -25.25
CA GLY A 190 30.76 -37.23 -26.68
C GLY A 190 31.74 -36.42 -27.54
N ILE A 191 32.92 -37.00 -27.74
CA ILE A 191 33.70 -37.04 -29.00
C ILE A 191 34.30 -35.72 -29.53
N ASP A 192 35.63 -35.71 -29.55
CA ASP A 192 36.50 -34.82 -30.34
C ASP A 192 36.03 -34.70 -31.80
N ASP A 193 35.90 -33.48 -32.29
CA ASP A 193 36.40 -33.21 -33.64
C ASP A 193 36.87 -31.77 -33.83
N SER A 194 37.99 -31.69 -34.51
CA SER A 194 38.79 -30.50 -34.75
C SER A 194 38.45 -29.92 -36.13
N ALA A 195 38.65 -28.60 -36.25
CA ALA A 195 38.58 -27.80 -37.47
C ALA A 195 37.18 -27.34 -37.93
N THR A 196 36.83 -26.09 -37.60
CA THR A 196 36.80 -25.01 -38.61
C THR A 196 36.55 -23.66 -37.93
N GLN A 197 37.60 -22.84 -37.90
CA GLN A 197 37.50 -21.40 -37.70
C GLN A 197 36.81 -20.80 -38.93
N ASN A 198 35.73 -20.04 -38.73
CA ASN A 198 35.48 -18.85 -39.54
C ASN A 198 34.61 -17.86 -38.76
N SER A 199 35.24 -16.74 -38.50
CA SER A 199 34.78 -15.60 -37.72
C SER A 199 33.72 -14.81 -38.50
N PHE A 200 32.53 -14.66 -37.93
CA PHE A 200 31.69 -13.49 -38.15
C PHE A 200 31.42 -12.83 -36.79
N SER A 201 32.16 -11.75 -36.57
CA SER A 201 32.02 -10.84 -35.44
C SER A 201 30.65 -10.17 -35.45
N SER A 202 29.75 -10.61 -34.56
CA SER A 202 28.65 -9.78 -34.08
C SER A 202 29.17 -8.89 -32.96
N ILE A 203 29.21 -7.59 -33.23
CA ILE A 203 29.72 -6.50 -32.39
C ILE A 203 28.78 -6.18 -31.20
N PHE A 204 27.87 -7.09 -30.83
CA PHE A 204 26.89 -6.85 -29.75
C PHE A 204 27.15 -7.60 -28.43
N ASP A 205 28.15 -8.48 -28.35
CA ASP A 205 28.41 -9.31 -27.14
C ASP A 205 29.66 -8.92 -26.34
N GLN A 206 30.16 -7.69 -26.46
CA GLN A 206 31.32 -7.22 -25.70
C GLN A 206 31.07 -5.93 -24.90
N ARG A 207 29.92 -5.86 -24.23
CA ARG A 207 29.79 -5.06 -23.01
C ARG A 207 29.89 -5.97 -21.78
N GLY A 208 31.14 -6.26 -21.43
CA GLY A 208 31.57 -6.25 -20.04
C GLY A 208 31.11 -7.39 -19.15
N SER A 209 31.62 -8.59 -19.40
CA SER A 209 31.86 -9.63 -18.38
C SER A 209 32.96 -9.24 -17.38
N THR A 210 33.02 -7.96 -17.00
CA THR A 210 33.95 -7.38 -16.03
C THR A 210 33.30 -6.22 -15.26
N ALA A 211 31.99 -6.29 -15.01
CA ALA A 211 31.38 -5.61 -13.88
C ALA A 211 31.30 -6.63 -12.75
N ALA A 212 31.90 -6.30 -11.60
CA ALA A 212 31.92 -7.12 -10.41
C ALA A 212 30.55 -7.72 -10.10
N ALA A 213 30.54 -8.89 -9.46
CA ALA A 213 29.39 -9.43 -8.75
C ALA A 213 28.84 -8.38 -7.76
N THR A 214 28.01 -7.48 -8.26
CA THR A 214 27.24 -6.55 -7.44
C THR A 214 26.12 -7.38 -6.86
N ASN A 215 26.12 -7.57 -5.53
CA ASN A 215 25.01 -8.19 -4.81
C ASN A 215 23.72 -7.42 -5.15
N THR A 216 22.98 -7.89 -6.15
CA THR A 216 21.69 -7.36 -6.54
C THR A 216 20.67 -7.92 -5.56
N ILE A 217 19.89 -7.05 -4.95
CA ILE A 217 18.81 -7.49 -4.06
C ILE A 217 17.54 -7.52 -4.91
N CYS A 218 16.93 -8.70 -5.00
CA CYS A 218 15.66 -8.90 -5.68
C CYS A 218 14.54 -8.71 -4.65
N LEU A 219 13.67 -7.71 -4.87
CA LEU A 219 12.43 -7.51 -4.11
C LEU A 219 11.27 -8.15 -4.86
N ARG A 220 10.53 -9.04 -4.20
CA ARG A 220 9.31 -9.64 -4.73
C ARG A 220 8.10 -9.19 -3.92
N ILE A 221 7.09 -8.64 -4.59
CA ILE A 221 5.77 -8.37 -3.97
C ILE A 221 4.87 -9.59 -4.23
N HIS A 222 4.41 -10.25 -3.18
CA HIS A 222 3.60 -11.47 -3.28
C HIS A 222 2.11 -11.18 -3.39
N SER A 223 1.62 -10.33 -2.49
CA SER A 223 0.20 -9.96 -2.45
C SER A 223 -0.02 -8.60 -1.81
N ILE A 224 -1.18 -8.02 -2.09
CA ILE A 224 -1.70 -6.86 -1.37
C ILE A 224 -3.11 -7.20 -0.92
N HIS A 225 -3.36 -7.05 0.37
CA HIS A 225 -4.65 -7.19 0.97
C HIS A 225 -5.20 -5.78 1.18
N ALA A 226 -6.35 -5.47 0.59
CA ALA A 226 -6.99 -4.17 0.74
C ALA A 226 -8.44 -4.34 1.20
N ASN A 227 -8.82 -3.61 2.25
CA ASN A 227 -10.20 -3.53 2.68
C ASN A 227 -11.00 -2.68 1.69
N LEU A 228 -12.24 -3.07 1.41
CA LEU A 228 -13.10 -2.37 0.47
C LEU A 228 -13.30 -0.88 0.85
N SER A 229 -13.41 -0.56 2.14
CA SER A 229 -13.50 0.83 2.61
C SER A 229 -12.27 1.67 2.26
N TRP A 230 -11.08 1.06 2.19
CA TRP A 230 -9.85 1.74 1.73
C TRP A 230 -9.95 2.07 0.23
N LEU A 231 -10.33 1.11 -0.61
CA LEU A 231 -10.52 1.36 -2.05
C LEU A 231 -11.53 2.49 -2.30
N LEU A 232 -12.63 2.47 -1.55
CA LEU A 232 -13.72 3.45 -1.66
C LEU A 232 -13.36 4.82 -1.10
N SER A 233 -12.49 4.88 -0.10
CA SER A 233 -11.96 6.15 0.43
C SER A 233 -11.21 6.95 -0.63
N GLY A 234 -10.63 6.26 -1.62
CA GLY A 234 -10.02 6.91 -2.78
C GLY A 234 -11.02 7.49 -3.78
N PHE A 235 -12.32 7.21 -3.68
CA PHE A 235 -13.35 7.93 -4.44
C PHE A 235 -14.05 9.00 -3.61
N ASN A 236 -14.12 8.78 -2.29
CA ASN A 236 -14.78 9.67 -1.36
C ASN A 236 -14.02 9.66 -0.03
N THR A 237 -13.28 10.74 0.21
CA THR A 237 -12.41 10.88 1.40
C THR A 237 -13.18 10.87 2.73
N SER A 238 -14.51 11.08 2.73
CA SER A 238 -15.33 10.94 3.95
C SER A 238 -15.45 9.49 4.43
N ILE A 239 -15.16 8.50 3.58
CA ILE A 239 -15.11 7.09 3.97
C ILE A 239 -13.80 6.85 4.71
N ALA A 240 -13.89 6.44 5.98
CA ALA A 240 -12.73 6.06 6.77
C ALA A 240 -12.37 4.59 6.51
N PRO A 241 -11.10 4.26 6.25
CA PRO A 241 -10.65 2.88 6.15
C PRO A 241 -10.92 2.10 7.44
N GLU A 242 -11.41 0.88 7.28
CA GLU A 242 -11.61 -0.15 8.30
C GLU A 242 -10.40 -1.10 8.31
N PRO A 243 -10.03 -1.69 9.47
CA PRO A 243 -8.92 -2.65 9.54
C PRO A 243 -9.25 -3.93 8.76
N LEU A 244 -8.23 -4.60 8.20
CA LEU A 244 -8.41 -5.77 7.35
C LEU A 244 -8.99 -6.99 8.06
N TYR A 245 -8.67 -7.20 9.34
CA TYR A 245 -9.09 -8.40 10.08
C TYR A 245 -9.43 -8.04 11.53
N PRO A 246 -10.53 -7.30 11.79
CA PRO A 246 -10.82 -6.75 13.11
C PRO A 246 -10.88 -7.81 14.22
N LYS A 247 -11.42 -8.99 13.92
CA LYS A 247 -11.48 -10.11 14.87
C LYS A 247 -10.09 -10.60 15.28
N ARG A 248 -9.17 -10.72 14.33
CA ARG A 248 -7.78 -11.13 14.58
C ARG A 248 -7.05 -10.15 15.49
N TYR A 249 -7.29 -8.85 15.30
CA TYR A 249 -6.77 -7.82 16.22
C TYR A 249 -7.31 -7.96 17.64
N GLN A 250 -8.60 -8.30 17.77
CA GLN A 250 -9.20 -8.55 19.08
C GLN A 250 -8.61 -9.78 19.76
N VAL A 251 -8.47 -10.89 19.04
CA VAL A 251 -7.84 -12.12 19.55
C VAL A 251 -6.39 -11.86 19.99
N LEU A 252 -5.63 -11.07 19.22
CA LEU A 252 -4.29 -10.64 19.63
C LEU A 252 -4.32 -9.83 20.93
N ALA A 253 -5.22 -8.84 21.04
CA ALA A 253 -5.35 -8.04 22.26
C ALA A 253 -5.68 -8.92 23.48
N ASP A 254 -6.66 -9.82 23.36
CA ASP A 254 -7.07 -10.74 24.44
C ASP A 254 -5.92 -11.68 24.84
N THR A 255 -5.15 -12.16 23.86
CA THR A 255 -3.97 -13.00 24.08
C THR A 255 -2.87 -12.23 24.82
N LEU A 256 -2.59 -10.99 24.42
CA LEU A 256 -1.57 -10.16 25.07
C LEU A 256 -1.95 -9.82 26.51
N THR A 257 -3.22 -9.50 26.77
CA THR A 257 -3.72 -9.29 28.14
C THR A 257 -3.56 -10.55 28.98
N SER A 258 -3.82 -11.73 28.42
CA SER A 258 -3.64 -13.02 29.10
C SER A 258 -2.17 -13.30 29.47
N HIS A 259 -1.22 -12.72 28.74
CA HIS A 259 0.22 -12.84 29.00
C HIS A 259 0.80 -11.66 29.83
N ASN A 260 -0.05 -10.84 30.47
CA ASN A 260 0.33 -9.62 31.21
C ASN A 260 1.05 -8.56 30.35
N PHE A 261 0.82 -8.56 29.05
CA PHE A 261 1.33 -7.54 28.12
C PHE A 261 0.25 -6.54 27.70
N GLY A 262 -0.93 -6.54 28.35
CA GLY A 262 -2.03 -5.63 28.03
C GLY A 262 -1.68 -4.13 28.13
N ASP A 263 -0.72 -3.77 28.99
CA ASP A 263 -0.25 -2.39 29.17
C ASP A 263 0.86 -1.99 28.18
N ARG A 264 1.36 -2.92 27.35
CA ARG A 264 2.32 -2.57 26.30
C ARG A 264 1.57 -1.88 25.16
N HIS A 265 1.90 -0.62 24.92
CA HIS A 265 1.50 0.08 23.69
C HIS A 265 2.22 -0.52 22.49
N LEU A 266 1.55 -1.42 21.78
CA LEU A 266 2.05 -1.97 20.52
C LEU A 266 1.55 -1.11 19.35
N CYS A 267 2.45 -0.84 18.40
CA CYS A 267 2.12 -0.26 17.11
C CYS A 267 1.24 -1.24 16.32
N ALA A 268 -0.02 -0.87 16.07
CA ALA A 268 -1.06 -1.76 15.53
C ALA A 268 -0.76 -2.24 14.10
N TYR A 269 0.11 -1.52 13.39
CA TYR A 269 0.53 -1.85 12.02
C TYR A 269 2.05 -2.04 11.92
N SER A 270 2.71 -2.37 13.04
CA SER A 270 4.10 -2.82 13.03
C SER A 270 4.22 -4.17 12.31
N GLU A 271 5.39 -4.44 11.72
CA GLU A 271 5.65 -5.69 11.01
C GLU A 271 5.35 -6.92 11.87
N SER A 272 5.71 -6.90 13.15
CA SER A 272 5.48 -8.02 14.09
C SER A 272 4.00 -8.28 14.37
N VAL A 273 3.23 -7.20 14.55
CA VAL A 273 1.76 -7.29 14.71
C VAL A 273 1.14 -7.77 13.40
N LEU A 274 1.53 -7.20 12.26
CA LEU A 274 1.05 -7.63 10.96
C LEU A 274 1.39 -9.10 10.69
N LYS A 275 2.59 -9.57 11.05
CA LYS A 275 2.97 -10.99 10.95
C LYS A 275 2.00 -11.86 11.73
N CYS A 276 1.69 -11.53 12.99
CA CYS A 276 0.70 -12.27 13.78
C CYS A 276 -0.69 -12.28 13.12
N ILE A 277 -1.16 -11.13 12.64
CA ILE A 277 -2.48 -11.00 12.02
C ILE A 277 -2.58 -11.77 10.70
N MET A 278 -1.51 -11.77 9.91
CA MET A 278 -1.47 -12.39 8.60
C MET A 278 -1.23 -13.90 8.66
N THR A 279 -0.51 -14.41 9.67
CA THR A 279 -0.26 -15.86 9.84
C THR A 279 -1.32 -16.58 10.68
N MET A 280 -2.23 -15.85 11.33
CA MET A 280 -3.41 -16.45 11.97
C MET A 280 -4.20 -17.32 10.99
N LYS A 281 -4.56 -18.51 11.45
CA LYS A 281 -5.36 -19.46 10.68
C LYS A 281 -6.83 -19.01 10.61
N ASN A 282 -7.60 -19.66 9.76
CA ASN A 282 -9.02 -19.34 9.54
C ASN A 282 -9.91 -19.62 10.77
N ASP A 283 -9.42 -20.38 11.74
CA ASP A 283 -10.06 -20.61 13.04
C ASP A 283 -9.61 -19.58 14.11
N ASP A 284 -9.00 -18.48 13.67
CA ASP A 284 -8.43 -17.42 14.50
C ASP A 284 -7.37 -17.92 15.50
N THR A 285 -6.76 -19.09 15.25
CA THR A 285 -5.66 -19.58 16.07
C THR A 285 -4.37 -18.83 15.75
N MET A 286 -3.73 -18.32 16.81
CA MET A 286 -2.44 -17.66 16.78
C MET A 286 -1.32 -18.61 16.32
N ASP A 287 -0.45 -18.12 15.45
CA ASP A 287 0.82 -18.77 15.15
C ASP A 287 1.78 -18.56 16.34
N PRO A 288 2.22 -19.64 17.03
CA PRO A 288 3.07 -19.52 18.20
C PRO A 288 4.43 -18.89 17.90
N GLU A 289 4.97 -19.07 16.68
CA GLU A 289 6.26 -18.48 16.30
C GLU A 289 6.14 -16.97 16.06
N ALA A 290 5.06 -16.52 15.41
CA ALA A 290 4.78 -15.10 15.25
C ALA A 290 4.55 -14.42 16.61
N LEU A 291 3.82 -15.09 17.51
CA LEU A 291 3.57 -14.58 18.85
C LEU A 291 4.86 -14.49 19.68
N SER A 292 5.72 -15.52 19.66
CA SER A 292 6.99 -15.48 20.39
C SER A 292 7.87 -14.33 19.91
N LEU A 293 7.97 -14.14 18.59
CA LEU A 293 8.72 -13.02 18.00
C LEU A 293 8.17 -11.65 18.44
N LEU A 294 6.86 -11.50 18.57
CA LEU A 294 6.24 -10.27 19.07
C LEU A 294 6.55 -10.04 20.56
N LEU A 295 6.52 -11.10 21.37
CA LEU A 295 6.75 -11.00 22.82
C LEU A 295 8.22 -10.72 23.18
N ASP A 296 9.15 -11.31 22.42
CA ASP A 296 10.60 -11.16 22.58
C ASP A 296 11.11 -9.79 22.15
N GLN A 297 10.31 -9.01 21.43
CA GLN A 297 10.70 -7.66 21.04
C GLN A 297 10.74 -6.71 22.25
N PRO A 298 11.76 -5.83 22.31
CA PRO A 298 11.78 -4.76 23.30
C PRO A 298 10.53 -3.89 23.11
N VAL A 299 10.01 -3.33 24.21
CA VAL A 299 8.87 -2.40 24.16
C VAL A 299 9.20 -1.31 23.15
N GLN A 300 8.55 -1.37 21.99
CA GLN A 300 8.77 -0.39 20.94
C GLN A 300 7.96 0.84 21.30
N GLU A 301 8.62 2.01 21.39
CA GLU A 301 7.92 3.28 21.50
C GLU A 301 6.93 3.42 20.33
N VAL A 302 5.78 4.04 20.60
CA VAL A 302 4.77 4.36 19.57
C VAL A 302 5.49 4.99 18.38
N SER A 303 5.24 4.46 17.18
CA SER A 303 5.94 4.95 16.00
C SER A 303 5.69 6.45 15.84
N TRP A 304 6.69 7.20 15.37
CA TRP A 304 6.56 8.65 15.18
C TRP A 304 5.30 9.01 14.36
N LYS A 305 4.99 8.17 13.36
CA LYS A 305 3.80 8.26 12.52
C LYS A 305 2.51 8.09 13.33
N GLU A 306 2.38 7.04 14.12
CA GLU A 306 1.18 6.80 14.95
C GLU A 306 1.01 7.89 16.01
N ALA A 307 2.11 8.35 16.62
CA ALA A 307 2.09 9.46 17.57
C ALA A 307 1.55 10.73 16.89
N LEU A 308 2.01 11.03 15.67
CA LEU A 308 1.51 12.16 14.88
C LEU A 308 0.02 11.98 14.52
N GLN A 309 -0.38 10.80 14.04
CA GLN A 309 -1.76 10.51 13.68
C GLN A 309 -2.72 10.63 14.88
N THR A 310 -2.31 10.10 16.04
CA THR A 310 -3.06 10.21 17.30
C THR A 310 -3.19 11.67 17.71
N LYS A 311 -2.11 12.45 17.58
CA LYS A 311 -2.15 13.87 17.89
C LYS A 311 -3.08 14.64 16.97
N LEU A 312 -3.00 14.43 15.65
CA LEU A 312 -3.91 15.06 14.69
C LEU A 312 -5.38 14.72 15.00
N GLN A 313 -5.66 13.46 15.33
CA GLN A 313 -7.00 13.04 15.72
C GLN A 313 -7.50 13.80 16.96
N SER A 314 -6.65 13.97 17.98
CA SER A 314 -6.99 14.74 19.20
C SER A 314 -7.27 16.22 18.92
N LEU A 315 -6.70 16.76 17.83
CA LEU A 315 -6.91 18.13 17.36
C LEU A 315 -8.10 18.25 16.40
N GLY A 316 -8.83 17.16 16.14
CA GLY A 316 -9.94 17.14 15.18
C GLY A 316 -9.51 17.21 13.72
N VAL A 317 -8.23 17.02 13.42
CA VAL A 317 -7.68 16.96 12.06
C VAL A 317 -7.67 15.52 11.59
N ASP A 318 -8.07 15.26 10.34
CA ASP A 318 -8.02 13.92 9.76
C ASP A 318 -6.56 13.40 9.77
N PRO A 319 -6.25 12.29 10.48
CA PRO A 319 -4.88 11.79 10.60
C PRO A 319 -4.24 11.41 9.25
N ARG A 320 -5.06 11.23 8.21
CA ARG A 320 -4.55 10.86 6.89
C ARG A 320 -3.92 12.04 6.14
N VAL A 321 -4.16 13.29 6.55
CA VAL A 321 -3.55 14.48 5.92
C VAL A 321 -2.03 14.50 6.02
N ILE A 322 -1.42 13.62 6.83
CA ILE A 322 0.05 13.46 6.88
C ILE A 322 0.65 13.23 5.49
N TYR A 323 -0.05 12.55 4.59
CA TYR A 323 0.44 12.33 3.23
C TYR A 323 0.26 13.55 2.33
N LYS A 324 -0.40 14.62 2.76
CA LYS A 324 -0.51 15.84 1.97
C LYS A 324 0.77 16.67 1.98
N TYR A 325 1.49 16.60 3.10
CA TYR A 325 2.60 17.49 3.39
C TYR A 325 3.93 16.81 3.05
N THR A 326 4.64 17.36 2.06
CA THR A 326 5.93 16.84 1.60
C THR A 326 6.96 16.71 2.73
N PHE A 327 6.99 17.65 3.68
CA PHE A 327 7.92 17.58 4.81
C PHE A 327 7.62 16.39 5.73
N VAL A 328 6.35 16.03 5.91
CA VAL A 328 5.94 14.85 6.70
C VAL A 328 6.34 13.57 5.98
N LYS A 329 6.13 13.49 4.66
CA LYS A 329 6.62 12.37 3.85
C LYS A 329 8.13 12.18 4.05
N ASN A 330 8.89 13.28 4.04
CA ASN A 330 10.33 13.21 4.24
C ASN A 330 10.70 12.67 5.62
N TYR A 331 9.99 13.06 6.69
CA TYR A 331 10.21 12.49 8.03
C TYR A 331 9.86 11.01 8.09
N MET A 332 8.75 10.58 7.49
CA MET A 332 8.35 9.16 7.45
C MET A 332 9.33 8.27 6.67
N LEU A 333 10.14 8.87 5.81
CA LEU A 333 11.09 8.18 4.93
C LEU A 333 12.54 8.22 5.44
N GLN A 334 12.80 8.85 6.61
CA GLN A 334 14.14 8.93 7.21
C GLN A 334 14.54 7.62 7.93
N GLN A 335 15.84 7.32 7.93
CA GLN A 335 16.42 6.15 8.63
C GLN A 335 16.40 6.26 10.15
N HIS A 336 16.27 7.48 10.65
CA HIS A 336 16.34 7.78 12.06
C HIS A 336 15.03 8.43 12.48
N PRO A 337 14.63 8.25 13.75
CA PRO A 337 13.52 8.98 14.30
C PRO A 337 13.63 10.46 13.92
N PRO A 338 12.58 11.05 13.35
CA PRO A 338 12.61 12.46 12.96
C PRO A 338 13.04 13.33 14.15
N THR A 339 13.87 14.33 13.89
CA THR A 339 14.29 15.29 14.92
C THR A 339 13.14 16.16 15.40
N ALA A 340 12.14 16.37 14.53
CA ALA A 340 10.92 17.10 14.85
C ALA A 340 9.98 16.24 15.69
N LYS A 341 9.47 16.78 16.80
CA LYS A 341 8.48 16.09 17.62
C LYS A 341 7.14 15.99 16.89
N PRO A 342 6.39 14.88 17.05
CA PRO A 342 5.05 14.75 16.49
C PRO A 342 4.12 15.90 16.85
N ASP A 343 4.22 16.44 18.08
CA ASP A 343 3.42 17.56 18.56
C ASP A 343 3.64 18.85 17.75
N ASP A 344 4.91 19.19 17.49
CA ASP A 344 5.27 20.41 16.74
C ASP A 344 4.78 20.31 15.30
N VAL A 345 4.93 19.13 14.69
CA VAL A 345 4.48 18.84 13.34
C VAL A 345 2.95 18.85 13.24
N ALA A 346 2.25 18.27 14.22
CA ALA A 346 0.79 18.30 14.29
C ALA A 346 0.26 19.74 14.37
N LYS A 347 0.94 20.62 15.12
CA LYS A 347 0.56 22.03 15.23
C LYS A 347 0.69 22.77 13.90
N VAL A 348 1.79 22.56 13.16
CA VAL A 348 1.98 23.18 11.83
C VAL A 348 0.90 22.71 10.84
N ILE A 349 0.55 21.42 10.86
CA ILE A 349 -0.54 20.87 10.04
C ILE A 349 -1.87 21.50 10.43
N GLN A 350 -2.18 21.55 11.73
CA GLN A 350 -3.42 22.14 12.24
C GLN A 350 -3.57 23.60 11.79
N GLU A 351 -2.54 24.43 12.00
CA GLU A 351 -2.54 25.83 11.59
C GLU A 351 -2.80 25.97 10.08
N SER A 352 -2.19 25.10 9.28
CA SER A 352 -2.39 25.08 7.82
C SER A 352 -3.81 24.67 7.41
N GLU A 353 -4.42 23.67 8.08
CA GLU A 353 -5.78 23.24 7.76
C GLU A 353 -6.84 24.24 8.28
N GLU A 354 -6.64 24.85 9.45
CA GLU A 354 -7.51 25.90 9.97
C GLU A 354 -7.47 27.16 9.09
N ALA A 355 -6.28 27.59 8.67
CA ALA A 355 -6.14 28.71 7.73
C ALA A 355 -6.87 28.44 6.41
N TRP A 356 -6.84 27.19 5.93
CA TRP A 356 -7.58 26.79 4.76
C TRP A 356 -9.09 26.82 4.96
N VAL A 357 -9.62 26.35 6.10
CA VAL A 357 -11.05 26.41 6.40
C VAL A 357 -11.57 27.84 6.31
N ILE A 358 -10.85 28.79 6.93
CA ILE A 358 -11.19 30.22 6.88
C ILE A 358 -11.15 30.74 5.44
N LYS A 359 -10.07 30.44 4.70
CA LYS A 359 -9.91 30.89 3.33
C LYS A 359 -10.98 30.33 2.40
N LYS A 360 -11.31 29.04 2.52
CA LYS A 360 -12.37 28.37 1.76
C LYS A 360 -13.73 29.04 1.99
N LEU A 361 -14.06 29.39 3.23
CA LEU A 361 -15.30 30.10 3.55
C LEU A 361 -15.36 31.49 2.91
N ASN A 362 -14.24 32.23 2.92
CA ASN A 362 -14.16 33.55 2.28
C ASN A 362 -14.32 33.44 0.77
N LEU A 363 -13.61 32.50 0.13
CA LEU A 363 -13.74 32.23 -1.31
C LEU A 363 -15.20 31.89 -1.69
N ILE A 364 -15.87 31.01 -0.93
CA ILE A 364 -17.29 30.67 -1.18
C ILE A 364 -18.19 31.90 -1.04
N ARG A 365 -17.91 32.80 -0.11
CA ARG A 365 -18.70 34.05 0.05
C ARG A 365 -18.51 34.99 -1.12
N GLU A 366 -17.26 35.24 -1.52
CA GLU A 366 -16.92 36.11 -2.66
C GLU A 366 -17.58 35.59 -3.94
N LEU A 367 -17.58 34.28 -4.14
CA LEU A 367 -18.16 33.64 -5.32
C LEU A 367 -19.68 33.58 -5.33
N ARG A 368 -20.35 33.74 -4.18
CA ARG A 368 -21.82 33.86 -4.09
C ARG A 368 -22.34 35.29 -4.26
N GLN A 369 -21.43 36.27 -4.31
CA GLN A 369 -21.77 37.69 -4.53
C GLN A 369 -21.76 38.08 -6.02
N PHE A 370 -21.31 37.16 -6.88
CA PHE A 370 -21.49 37.19 -8.34
C PHE A 370 -22.58 36.19 -8.72
#